data_AF-K2BM90-F1
#
_entry.id   AF-K2BM90-F1
#
_cell.length_a   1.000
_cell.length_b   1.000
_cell.length_c   1.000
_cell.angle_alpha   90.00
_cell.angle_beta   90.00
_cell.angle_gamma   90.00
#
_symmetry.space_group_name_H-M   'P 1'
#
loop_
_entity.id
_entity.type
_entity.pdbx_description
1 polymer ?
#
loop_
_entity_poly.entity_id
_entity_poly.type
_entity_poly.pdbx_seq_one_letter_code
_entity_poly.pdbx_strand_id
1 'polypeptide(L)'
;MIIRFLVFIFICFLSACSSITGVGKDNLPEPSALPEFNFEFKPNLMWSQTAGVGADGLYLKLSPAMANRHIFTIDAHGQACSFD
;
A
#
# COMPACT_ATOMS: atom_id res chain seq x y z
N MET A 1 -20.29 23.97 40.82
CA MET A 1 -20.68 22.63 40.29
C MET A 1 -21.08 22.70 38.82
N ILE A 2 -21.91 23.69 38.45
CA ILE A 2 -22.35 23.97 37.06
C ILE A 2 -21.21 24.19 36.04
N ILE A 3 -20.18 24.98 36.38
CA ILE A 3 -19.06 25.24 35.45
C ILE A 3 -18.29 23.95 35.11
N ARG A 4 -18.04 23.09 36.10
CA ARG A 4 -17.39 21.79 35.90
C ARG A 4 -18.23 20.87 35.00
N PHE A 5 -19.56 20.92 35.16
CA PHE A 5 -20.50 20.16 34.34
C PHE A 5 -20.54 20.67 32.89
N LEU A 6 -20.52 21.99 32.68
CA LEU A 6 -20.49 22.59 31.35
C LEU A 6 -19.17 22.32 30.61
N VAL A 7 -18.04 22.34 31.32
CA VAL A 7 -16.72 21.97 30.75
C VAL A 7 -16.70 20.51 30.33
N PHE A 8 -17.29 19.61 31.12
CA PHE A 8 -17.38 18.19 30.77
C PHE A 8 -18.23 17.97 29.50
N ILE A 9 -19.38 18.60 29.40
CA ILE A 9 -20.24 18.53 28.20
C ILE A 9 -19.52 19.08 26.97
N PHE A 10 -18.81 20.21 27.10
CA PHE A 10 -18.06 20.81 25.99
C PHE A 10 -16.96 19.87 25.46
N ILE A 11 -16.25 19.17 26.36
CA ILE A 11 -15.25 18.16 25.97
C ILE A 11 -15.90 16.97 25.25
N CYS A 12 -17.08 16.51 25.69
CA CYS A 12 -17.81 15.44 25.00
C CYS A 12 -18.25 15.83 23.58
N PHE A 13 -18.66 17.08 23.36
CA PHE A 13 -19.01 17.57 22.02
C PHE A 13 -17.78 17.74 21.11
N LEU A 14 -16.61 18.10 21.66
CA LEU A 14 -15.36 18.14 20.89
C LEU A 14 -14.90 16.74 20.44
N SER A 15 -15.22 15.69 21.22
CA SER A 15 -14.89 14.31 20.88
C SER A 15 -15.80 13.69 19.81
N ALA A 16 -16.93 14.31 19.47
CA ALA A 16 -17.91 13.73 18.53
C ALA A 16 -17.41 13.65 17.07
N CYS A 17 -16.40 14.44 16.70
CA CYS A 17 -15.85 14.48 15.34
C CYS A 17 -14.54 13.68 15.19
N SER A 18 -13.95 13.23 16.31
CA SER A 18 -12.79 12.35 16.31
C SER A 18 -13.30 10.93 16.40
N SER A 19 -13.38 10.28 15.25
CA SER A 19 -13.68 8.87 15.09
C SER A 19 -13.01 8.06 16.21
N ILE A 20 -13.82 7.35 17.01
CA ILE A 20 -13.33 6.20 17.77
C ILE A 20 -12.65 5.31 16.73
N THR A 21 -11.36 5.05 16.90
CA THR A 21 -10.61 4.13 16.04
C THR A 21 -11.36 2.79 15.99
N GLY A 22 -11.82 2.41 14.80
CA GLY A 22 -12.64 1.19 14.59
C GLY A 22 -14.15 1.43 14.37
N VAL A 23 -14.64 2.67 14.40
CA VAL A 23 -16.04 3.00 14.05
C VAL A 23 -16.09 3.57 12.63
N GLY A 24 -16.17 2.64 11.69
CA GLY A 24 -16.23 2.86 10.25
C GLY A 24 -15.88 1.54 9.58
N LYS A 25 -16.84 0.92 8.89
CA LYS A 25 -16.55 -0.26 8.09
C LYS A 25 -15.81 0.20 6.85
N ASP A 26 -14.76 -0.53 6.47
CA ASP A 26 -14.17 -0.37 5.16
C ASP A 26 -15.29 -0.55 4.11
N ASN A 27 -15.58 0.51 3.38
CA ASN A 27 -16.62 0.52 2.35
C ASN A 27 -16.01 0.31 0.96
N LEU A 28 -14.73 -0.02 0.87
CA LEU A 28 -14.11 -0.42 -0.38
C LEU A 28 -14.74 -1.75 -0.83
N PRO A 29 -15.20 -1.86 -2.09
CA PRO A 29 -15.64 -3.13 -2.61
C PRO A 29 -14.46 -4.10 -2.59
N GLU A 30 -14.72 -5.34 -2.19
CA GLU A 30 -13.70 -6.39 -2.27
C GLU A 30 -13.25 -6.57 -3.73
N PRO A 31 -11.95 -6.81 -3.99
CA PRO A 31 -11.48 -7.15 -5.32
C PRO A 31 -12.21 -8.38 -5.86
N SER A 32 -12.65 -8.32 -7.11
CA SER A 32 -13.25 -9.48 -7.78
C SER A 32 -12.25 -10.62 -7.87
N ALA A 33 -12.74 -11.86 -7.71
CA ALA A 33 -11.93 -13.05 -7.97
C ALA A 33 -11.38 -13.04 -9.41
N LEU A 34 -10.20 -13.64 -9.59
CA LEU A 34 -9.64 -13.86 -10.93
C LEU A 34 -10.59 -14.77 -11.73
N PRO A 35 -10.93 -14.42 -12.98
CA PRO A 35 -11.79 -15.25 -13.81
C PRO A 35 -11.05 -16.52 -14.25
N GLU A 36 -11.81 -17.59 -14.48
CA GLU A 36 -11.27 -18.75 -15.17
C GLU A 36 -11.01 -18.43 -16.64
N PHE A 37 -9.87 -18.88 -17.15
CA PHE A 37 -9.52 -18.73 -18.57
C PHE A 37 -8.71 -19.94 -19.05
N ASN A 38 -8.82 -20.21 -20.34
CA ASN A 38 -8.03 -21.25 -20.99
C ASN A 38 -6.67 -20.67 -21.37
N PHE A 39 -5.60 -21.22 -20.81
CA PHE A 39 -4.23 -20.83 -21.15
C PHE A 39 -3.88 -21.26 -22.58
N GLU A 40 -3.56 -20.31 -23.46
CA GLU A 40 -3.01 -20.62 -24.80
C GLU A 40 -1.57 -21.13 -24.72
N PHE A 41 -0.84 -20.73 -23.67
CA PHE A 41 0.50 -21.18 -23.36
C PHE A 41 0.76 -21.12 -21.85
N LYS A 42 1.76 -21.88 -21.39
CA LYS A 42 2.19 -21.90 -19.99
C LYS A 42 3.53 -21.15 -19.85
N PRO A 43 3.55 -19.91 -19.32
CA PRO A 43 4.80 -19.19 -19.12
C PRO A 43 5.69 -19.93 -18.12
N ASN A 44 7.00 -19.96 -18.39
CA ASN A 44 8.00 -20.50 -17.48
C ASN A 44 8.78 -19.36 -16.84
N LEU A 45 8.91 -19.38 -15.51
CA LEU A 45 9.76 -18.44 -14.79
C LEU A 45 11.22 -18.74 -15.13
N MET A 46 11.91 -17.80 -15.78
CA MET A 46 13.33 -17.96 -16.12
C MET A 46 14.24 -17.65 -14.94
N TRP A 47 13.95 -16.56 -14.21
CA TRP A 47 14.70 -16.14 -13.02
C TRP A 47 13.82 -15.20 -12.17
N SER A 48 14.19 -15.04 -10.91
CA SER A 48 13.60 -14.07 -9.99
C SER A 48 14.68 -13.59 -9.02
N GLN A 49 14.71 -12.29 -8.74
CA GLN A 49 15.67 -11.67 -7.83
C GLN A 49 14.98 -10.61 -6.98
N THR A 50 15.38 -10.51 -5.72
CA THR A 50 14.94 -9.45 -4.81
C THR A 50 15.80 -8.20 -5.03
N ALA A 51 15.16 -7.04 -5.20
CA ALA A 51 15.82 -5.76 -5.38
C ALA A 51 15.37 -4.76 -4.32
N GLY A 52 16.04 -4.79 -3.16
CA GLY A 52 15.66 -3.99 -2.00
C GLY A 52 14.25 -4.31 -1.48
N VAL A 53 13.56 -3.28 -0.99
CA VAL A 53 12.20 -3.40 -0.42
C VAL A 53 11.06 -3.08 -1.40
N GLY A 54 11.38 -2.85 -2.67
CA GLY A 54 10.40 -2.40 -3.66
C GLY A 54 9.79 -1.05 -3.29
N ALA A 55 8.46 -0.94 -3.30
CA ALA A 55 7.76 0.33 -3.04
C ALA A 55 7.50 0.63 -1.55
N ASP A 56 7.75 -0.31 -0.64
CA ASP A 56 7.57 -0.15 0.81
C ASP A 56 6.23 0.51 1.23
N GLY A 57 5.12 0.09 0.60
CA GLY A 57 3.79 0.63 0.88
C GLY A 57 3.56 2.09 0.42
N LEU A 58 4.58 2.74 -0.14
CA LEU A 58 4.45 4.07 -0.73
C LEU A 58 3.83 3.99 -2.13
N TYR A 59 3.07 5.02 -2.48
CA TYR A 59 2.51 5.17 -3.81
C TYR A 59 3.57 5.73 -4.77
N LEU A 60 4.49 4.87 -5.21
CA LEU A 60 5.60 5.21 -6.12
C LEU A 60 5.43 4.53 -7.48
N LYS A 61 5.83 5.23 -8.55
CA LYS A 61 5.89 4.69 -9.92
C LYS A 61 7.29 4.13 -10.22
N LEU A 62 7.80 3.26 -9.36
CA LEU A 62 9.07 2.57 -9.59
C LEU A 62 8.90 1.56 -10.72
N SER A 63 9.80 1.60 -11.70
CA SER A 63 9.84 0.64 -12.79
C SER A 63 11.30 0.28 -13.07
N PRO A 64 11.64 -1.02 -13.16
CA PRO A 64 12.93 -1.43 -13.68
C PRO A 64 13.12 -0.90 -15.12
N ALA A 65 14.36 -0.60 -15.48
CA ALA A 65 14.78 -0.21 -16.82
C ALA A 65 15.84 -1.20 -17.32
N MET A 66 15.86 -1.49 -18.63
CA MET A 66 16.88 -2.36 -19.23
C MET A 66 17.74 -1.57 -20.22
N ALA A 67 19.06 -1.70 -20.11
CA ALA A 67 20.02 -1.17 -21.06
C ALA A 67 21.27 -2.05 -21.11
N ASN A 68 21.85 -2.26 -22.29
CA ASN A 68 23.08 -3.04 -22.48
C ASN A 68 23.04 -4.46 -21.87
N ARG A 69 21.88 -5.13 -21.93
CA ARG A 69 21.62 -6.44 -21.30
C ARG A 69 21.66 -6.45 -19.77
N HIS A 70 21.60 -5.29 -19.13
CA HIS A 70 21.45 -5.20 -17.68
C HIS A 70 20.09 -4.63 -17.32
N ILE A 71 19.52 -5.10 -16.23
CA ILE A 71 18.32 -4.56 -15.61
C ILE A 71 18.76 -3.67 -14.46
N PHE A 72 18.26 -2.45 -14.40
CA PHE A 72 18.49 -1.47 -13.35
C PHE A 72 17.17 -1.18 -12.65
N THR A 73 17.20 -1.12 -11.32
CA THR A 73 16.04 -0.78 -10.51
C THR A 73 16.47 -0.07 -9.24
N ILE A 74 15.53 0.56 -8.56
CA ILE A 74 15.72 1.24 -7.28
C ILE A 74 14.53 0.97 -6.38
N ASP A 75 14.74 0.92 -5.07
CA ASP A 75 13.68 0.80 -4.08
C ASP A 75 13.25 2.15 -3.49
N ALA A 76 12.23 2.10 -2.62
CA ALA A 76 11.67 3.25 -1.93
C ALA A 76 12.66 3.98 -0.99
N HIS A 77 13.75 3.32 -0.58
CA HIS A 77 14.78 3.90 0.30
C HIS A 77 16.00 4.39 -0.47
N GLY A 78 15.99 4.27 -1.81
CA GLY A 78 17.07 4.72 -2.67
C GLY A 78 18.16 3.67 -2.90
N GLN A 79 17.95 2.41 -2.52
CA GLN A 79 18.88 1.33 -2.85
C GLN A 79 18.77 1.00 -4.34
N ALA A 80 19.85 1.21 -5.09
CA ALA A 80 19.93 0.85 -6.50
C ALA A 80 20.51 -0.57 -6.68
N CYS A 81 19.90 -1.35 -7.58
CA CYS A 81 20.35 -2.70 -7.93
C CYS A 81 20.54 -2.81 -9.44
N SER A 82 21.45 -3.70 -9.84
CA SER A 82 21.63 -4.10 -11.24
C SER A 82 21.76 -5.62 -11.34
N PHE A 83 21.19 -6.19 -12.41
CA PHE A 83 21.21 -7.62 -12.71
C PHE A 83 21.58 -7.84 -14.18
N ASP A 84 22.21 -8.97 -14.46
CA ASP A 84 22.60 -9.44 -15.81
C ASP A 84 21.48 -10.24 -16.49
#